data_AF-A0A2N8TEV4-F1
#
_entry.id   AF-A0A2N8TEV4-F1
#
_cell.length_a   1.000
_cell.length_b   1.000
_cell.length_c   1.000
_cell.angle_alpha   90.00
_cell.angle_beta   90.00
_cell.angle_gamma   90.00
#
_symmetry.space_group_name_H-M   'P 1'
#
loop_
_entity.id
_entity.type
_entity.pdbx_description
1 polymer ?
#
loop_
_entity_poly.entity_id
_entity_poly.type
_entity_poly.pdbx_seq_one_letter_code
_entity_poly.pdbx_strand_id
1 'polypeptide(L)'
;MLSEPRAGRLAAWGNALLAGLVSPDDAVLAVVGADAVHRVEGLPGESGQVGLTLALGRLRTLGVTGLRVALPAPGHPLGLSGPPEFNARALEAEEAVVCHGAGYGLVPDVYEAGPEGVQVEVVWHVLPVREAPPADVPSLSEAERELAEALREATEALTRLDVAGSG
;
A
#
# COMPACT_ATOMS: atom_id res chain seq x y z
N MET A 1 -6.83 -0.78 17.67
CA MET A 1 -6.57 -1.94 16.79
C MET A 1 -5.81 -1.40 15.60
N LEU A 2 -4.59 -1.87 15.34
CA LEU A 2 -3.83 -1.42 14.16
C LEU A 2 -4.50 -2.04 12.93
N SER A 3 -5.07 -1.20 12.07
CA SER A 3 -5.60 -1.64 10.77
C SER A 3 -4.42 -1.92 9.85
N GLU A 4 -4.42 -3.06 9.17
CA GLU A 4 -3.44 -3.34 8.12
C GLU A 4 -3.68 -2.39 6.94
N PRO A 5 -2.67 -1.60 6.51
CA PRO A 5 -2.82 -0.71 5.35
C PRO A 5 -3.18 -1.50 4.10
N ARG A 6 -4.12 -1.00 3.30
CA ARG A 6 -4.56 -1.65 2.06
C ARG A 6 -3.42 -1.72 1.05
N ALA A 7 -2.54 -0.73 1.07
CA ALA A 7 -1.31 -0.71 0.26
C ALA A 7 -0.36 -1.85 0.65
N GLY A 8 -0.34 -2.24 1.92
CA GLY A 8 0.40 -3.41 2.41
C GLY A 8 -0.11 -4.71 1.79
N ARG A 9 -1.43 -4.95 1.85
CA ARG A 9 -2.05 -6.13 1.21
C ARG A 9 -1.84 -6.14 -0.30
N LEU A 10 -2.08 -5.00 -0.97
CA LEU A 10 -1.88 -4.87 -2.42
C LEU A 10 -0.43 -5.17 -2.82
N ALA A 11 0.55 -4.61 -2.13
CA ALA A 11 1.96 -4.86 -2.44
C ALA A 11 2.34 -6.33 -2.18
N ALA A 12 1.94 -6.91 -1.04
CA ALA A 12 2.29 -8.28 -0.69
C ALA A 12 1.72 -9.31 -1.69
N TRP A 13 0.40 -9.29 -1.91
CA TRP A 13 -0.27 -10.25 -2.77
C TRP A 13 -0.07 -9.97 -4.26
N GLY A 14 0.07 -8.69 -4.65
CA GLY A 14 0.44 -8.33 -6.00
C GLY A 14 1.85 -8.81 -6.38
N ASN A 15 2.83 -8.72 -5.46
CA ASN A 15 4.15 -9.31 -5.68
C ASN A 15 4.10 -10.83 -5.74
N ALA A 16 3.33 -11.49 -4.89
CA ALA A 16 3.14 -12.95 -4.95
C ALA A 16 2.58 -13.37 -6.32
N LEU A 17 1.62 -12.62 -6.87
CA LEU A 17 1.08 -12.83 -8.21
C LEU A 17 2.14 -12.60 -9.31
N LEU A 18 2.89 -11.50 -9.23
CA LEU A 18 3.96 -11.19 -10.20
C LEU A 18 5.06 -12.25 -10.20
N ALA A 19 5.36 -12.84 -9.04
CA ALA A 19 6.29 -13.95 -8.87
C ALA A 19 5.70 -15.32 -9.25
N GLY A 20 4.41 -15.40 -9.62
CA GLY A 20 3.73 -16.65 -9.98
C GLY A 20 3.49 -17.60 -8.81
N LEU A 21 3.50 -17.10 -7.57
CA LEU A 21 3.33 -17.89 -6.35
C LEU A 21 1.86 -18.16 -6.00
N VAL A 22 0.94 -17.36 -6.53
CA VAL A 22 -0.50 -17.45 -6.29
C VAL A 22 -1.28 -17.23 -7.58
N SER A 23 -2.52 -17.72 -7.62
CA SER A 23 -3.42 -17.43 -8.74
C SER A 23 -3.88 -15.96 -8.72
N PRO A 24 -4.31 -15.40 -9.87
CA PRO A 24 -4.89 -14.05 -9.90
C PRO A 24 -6.08 -13.89 -8.96
N ASP A 25 -6.92 -14.92 -8.83
CA ASP A 25 -8.13 -14.87 -7.99
C ASP A 25 -7.78 -14.88 -6.51
N ASP A 26 -6.82 -15.71 -6.08
CA ASP A 26 -6.35 -15.74 -4.69
C ASP A 26 -5.71 -14.41 -4.31
N ALA A 27 -4.88 -13.84 -5.19
CA ALA A 27 -4.27 -12.54 -4.96
C ALA A 27 -5.34 -11.46 -4.78
N VAL A 28 -6.35 -11.40 -5.67
CA VAL A 28 -7.41 -10.39 -5.60
C VAL A 28 -8.26 -10.55 -4.34
N LEU A 29 -8.64 -11.78 -3.99
CA LEU A 29 -9.40 -12.07 -2.77
C LEU A 29 -8.64 -11.60 -1.53
N ALA A 30 -7.34 -11.87 -1.48
CA ALA A 30 -6.50 -11.49 -0.36
C ALA A 30 -6.20 -9.99 -0.29
N VAL A 31 -6.10 -9.29 -1.44
CA VAL A 31 -5.99 -7.82 -1.48
C VAL A 31 -7.25 -7.16 -0.93
N VAL A 32 -8.43 -7.60 -1.40
CA VAL A 32 -9.73 -7.06 -0.96
C VAL A 32 -9.94 -7.33 0.53
N GLY A 33 -9.66 -8.55 1.00
CA GLY A 33 -9.75 -8.89 2.41
C GLY A 33 -11.17 -8.68 2.94
N ALA A 34 -11.32 -7.76 3.91
CA ALA A 34 -12.61 -7.44 4.53
C ALA A 34 -13.40 -6.33 3.79
N ASP A 35 -12.79 -5.66 2.81
CA ASP A 35 -13.45 -4.63 2.02
C ASP A 35 -14.47 -5.26 1.06
N ALA A 36 -15.44 -4.47 0.60
CA ALA A 36 -16.49 -4.95 -0.30
C ALA A 36 -15.98 -5.13 -1.74
N VAL A 37 -15.21 -4.16 -2.24
CA VAL A 37 -14.68 -4.21 -3.61
C VAL A 37 -13.50 -3.26 -3.78
N HIS A 38 -12.53 -3.68 -4.59
CA HIS A 38 -11.43 -2.85 -5.04
C HIS A 38 -11.48 -2.70 -6.56
N ARG A 39 -11.41 -1.46 -7.06
CA ARG A 39 -11.31 -1.11 -8.48
C ARG A 39 -10.07 -0.28 -8.74
N VAL A 40 -9.68 -0.17 -10.00
CA VAL A 40 -8.51 0.61 -10.43
C VAL A 40 -8.94 1.59 -11.51
N GLU A 41 -8.53 2.85 -11.38
CA GLU A 41 -8.78 3.94 -12.32
C GLU A 41 -7.48 4.52 -12.86
N GLY A 42 -7.50 5.11 -14.07
CA GLY A 42 -6.34 5.78 -14.66
C GLY A 42 -5.31 4.81 -15.25
N LEU A 43 -5.66 3.53 -15.36
CA LEU A 43 -4.78 2.51 -15.92
C LEU A 43 -4.57 2.73 -17.43
N PRO A 44 -3.32 2.80 -17.93
CA PRO A 44 -3.05 3.03 -19.34
C PRO A 44 -3.73 1.99 -20.25
N GLY A 45 -4.49 2.48 -21.22
CA GLY A 45 -5.23 1.64 -22.18
C GLY A 45 -6.65 1.28 -21.77
N GLU A 46 -7.10 1.68 -20.58
CA GLU A 46 -8.48 1.47 -20.12
C GLU A 46 -9.20 2.83 -20.00
N SER A 47 -10.48 2.89 -20.42
CA SER A 47 -11.24 4.15 -20.47
C SER A 47 -12.07 4.43 -19.20
N GLY A 48 -11.97 3.59 -18.19
CA GLY A 48 -12.72 3.73 -16.94
C GLY A 48 -12.21 2.77 -15.86
N GLN A 49 -12.98 2.64 -14.79
CA GLN A 49 -12.63 1.77 -13.68
C GLN A 49 -12.68 0.29 -14.09
N VAL A 50 -11.64 -0.45 -13.72
CA VAL A 50 -11.51 -1.89 -13.98
C VAL A 50 -11.33 -2.66 -12.66
N GLY A 51 -11.64 -3.96 -12.67
CA GLY A 51 -11.39 -4.83 -11.52
C GLY A 51 -9.89 -5.11 -11.33
N LEU A 52 -9.50 -5.43 -10.09
CA LEU A 52 -8.10 -5.71 -9.74
C LEU A 52 -7.44 -6.80 -10.61
N THR A 53 -8.16 -7.88 -10.95
CA THR A 53 -7.61 -8.97 -11.78
C THR A 53 -7.09 -8.45 -13.12
N LEU A 54 -7.90 -7.63 -13.81
CA LEU A 54 -7.51 -7.02 -15.09
C LEU A 54 -6.37 -6.03 -14.87
N ALA A 55 -6.48 -5.20 -13.84
CA ALA A 55 -5.48 -4.19 -13.54
C ALA A 55 -4.08 -4.79 -13.31
N LEU A 56 -3.97 -5.84 -12.49
CA LEU A 56 -2.70 -6.52 -12.22
C LEU A 56 -2.13 -7.19 -13.48
N GLY A 57 -2.98 -7.79 -14.32
CA GLY A 57 -2.56 -8.35 -15.61
C GLY A 57 -2.03 -7.29 -16.59
N ARG A 58 -2.67 -6.12 -16.62
CA ARG A 58 -2.24 -4.96 -17.42
C ARG A 58 -0.94 -4.36 -16.91
N LEU A 59 -0.80 -4.13 -15.61
CA LEU A 59 0.44 -3.64 -15.00
C LEU A 59 1.63 -4.54 -15.35
N ARG A 60 1.44 -5.87 -15.30
CA ARG A 60 2.47 -6.83 -15.76
C ARG A 60 2.81 -6.64 -17.25
N THR A 61 1.81 -6.42 -18.10
CA THR A 61 2.00 -6.16 -19.55
C THR A 61 2.72 -4.84 -19.81
N LEU A 62 2.51 -3.84 -18.94
CA LEU A 62 3.17 -2.54 -18.97
C LEU A 62 4.62 -2.58 -18.42
N GLY A 63 5.12 -3.75 -18.01
CA GLY A 63 6.50 -3.91 -17.53
C GLY A 63 6.68 -3.85 -16.02
N VAL A 64 5.59 -3.80 -15.24
CA VAL A 64 5.68 -3.87 -13.78
C VAL A 64 6.19 -5.24 -13.36
N THR A 65 7.28 -5.24 -12.59
CA THR A 65 7.97 -6.43 -12.09
C THR A 65 7.94 -6.56 -10.58
N GLY A 66 7.53 -5.50 -9.88
CA GLY A 66 7.35 -5.52 -8.44
C GLY A 66 6.53 -4.33 -7.96
N LEU A 67 6.02 -4.44 -6.74
CA LEU A 67 5.24 -3.43 -6.04
C LEU A 67 5.91 -3.12 -4.70
N ARG A 68 6.02 -1.84 -4.35
CA ARG A 68 6.58 -1.41 -3.07
C ARG A 68 5.56 -0.55 -2.35
N VAL A 69 5.33 -0.81 -1.07
CA VAL A 69 4.49 0.03 -0.22
C VAL A 69 5.22 1.34 0.12
N ALA A 70 4.46 2.43 0.17
CA ALA A 70 4.86 3.71 0.75
C ALA A 70 3.77 4.13 1.74
N LEU A 71 4.17 4.46 2.97
CA LEU A 71 3.27 4.90 4.05
C LEU A 71 3.71 6.30 4.50
N PRO A 72 3.45 7.34 3.68
CA PRO A 72 3.87 8.69 4.00
C PRO A 72 3.05 9.25 5.18
N ALA A 73 3.68 10.13 5.95
CA ALA A 73 3.03 10.88 7.02
C ALA A 73 3.24 12.39 6.80
N PRO A 74 2.43 13.27 7.41
CA PRO A 74 2.64 14.72 7.34
C PRO A 74 4.08 15.10 7.72
N GLY A 75 4.81 15.75 6.80
CA GLY A 75 6.21 16.13 6.99
C GLY A 75 7.23 15.03 6.72
N HIS A 76 6.80 13.82 6.35
CA HIS A 76 7.65 12.65 6.13
C HIS A 76 7.22 11.90 4.85
N PRO A 77 7.63 12.37 3.65
CA PRO A 77 7.25 11.77 2.37
C PRO A 77 8.10 10.53 2.00
N LEU A 78 8.69 9.84 2.99
CA LEU A 78 9.62 8.74 2.71
C LEU A 78 8.96 7.65 1.85
N GLY A 79 9.72 7.15 0.89
CA GLY A 79 9.26 6.13 -0.04
C GLY A 79 8.44 6.67 -1.21
N LEU A 80 8.14 7.97 -1.29
CA LEU A 80 7.54 8.58 -2.48
C LEU A 80 8.63 9.06 -3.46
N SER A 81 8.35 8.96 -4.75
CA SER A 81 9.32 9.30 -5.82
C SER A 81 8.88 10.50 -6.66
N GLY A 82 7.79 11.19 -6.28
CA GLY A 82 7.17 12.22 -7.11
C GLY A 82 6.47 11.61 -8.34
N PRO A 83 5.85 12.44 -9.22
CA PRO A 83 5.71 13.91 -9.20
C PRO A 83 4.84 14.47 -8.05
N PRO A 84 4.73 15.81 -7.90
CA PRO A 84 3.97 16.44 -6.81
C PRO A 84 2.52 15.99 -6.70
N GLU A 85 1.85 15.71 -7.82
CA GLU A 85 0.46 15.24 -7.83
C GLU A 85 0.31 13.87 -7.16
N PHE A 86 1.17 12.91 -7.51
CA PHE A 86 1.20 11.61 -6.85
C PHE A 86 1.52 11.77 -5.35
N ASN A 87 2.52 12.60 -5.01
CA ASN A 87 2.89 12.80 -3.61
C ASN A 87 1.77 13.43 -2.80
N ALA A 88 1.06 14.42 -3.35
CA ALA A 88 -0.04 15.09 -2.66
C ALA A 88 -1.17 14.11 -2.35
N ARG A 89 -1.57 13.30 -3.34
CA ARG A 89 -2.59 12.26 -3.13
C ARG A 89 -2.13 11.19 -2.14
N ALA A 90 -0.90 10.71 -2.27
CA ALA A 90 -0.36 9.69 -1.37
C ALA A 90 -0.26 10.20 0.08
N LEU A 91 0.07 11.49 0.27
CA LEU A 91 0.07 12.13 1.58
C LEU A 91 -1.34 12.28 2.17
N GLU A 92 -2.34 12.59 1.35
CA GLU A 92 -3.74 12.68 1.76
C GLU A 92 -4.31 11.31 2.17
N ALA A 93 -3.95 10.25 1.43
CA ALA A 93 -4.36 8.89 1.73
C ALA A 93 -3.51 8.21 2.83
N GLU A 94 -2.37 8.79 3.20
CA GLU A 94 -1.34 8.21 4.09
C GLU A 94 -0.80 6.84 3.64
N GLU A 95 -1.15 6.39 2.44
CA GLU A 95 -0.68 5.14 1.85
C GLU A 95 -0.62 5.20 0.31
N ALA A 96 0.34 4.48 -0.26
CA ALA A 96 0.47 4.29 -1.70
C ALA A 96 1.25 3.02 -2.03
N VAL A 97 1.13 2.56 -3.27
CA VAL A 97 1.98 1.52 -3.87
C VAL A 97 2.75 2.11 -5.04
N VAL A 98 4.06 1.89 -5.08
CA VAL A 98 4.94 2.30 -6.18
C VAL A 98 5.33 1.07 -6.99
N CYS A 99 5.09 1.09 -8.29
CA CYS A 99 5.49 0.02 -9.20
C CYS A 99 6.98 0.10 -9.53
N HIS A 100 7.62 -1.07 -9.65
CA HIS A 100 8.97 -1.23 -10.15
C HIS A 100 8.95 -1.75 -11.58
N GLY A 101 9.86 -1.28 -12.44
CA GLY A 101 9.92 -1.63 -13.87
C GLY A 101 9.00 -0.81 -14.77
N ALA A 102 8.11 0.00 -14.20
CA ALA A 102 7.35 1.03 -14.90
C ALA A 102 6.99 2.18 -13.95
N GLY A 103 7.02 3.41 -14.46
CA GLY A 103 6.74 4.65 -13.74
C GLY A 103 5.27 4.87 -13.39
N TYR A 104 4.65 3.92 -12.68
CA TYR A 104 3.31 4.03 -12.14
C TYR A 104 3.28 3.90 -10.61
N GLY A 105 2.39 4.66 -9.98
CA GLY A 105 2.04 4.54 -8.58
C GLY A 105 0.52 4.42 -8.42
N LEU A 106 0.07 3.77 -7.36
CA LEU A 106 -1.33 3.58 -7.03
C LEU A 106 -1.61 4.20 -5.67
N VAL A 107 -2.62 5.06 -5.59
CA VAL A 107 -3.09 5.66 -4.34
C VAL A 107 -4.55 5.25 -4.12
N PRO A 108 -4.93 4.74 -2.94
CA PRO A 108 -6.31 4.38 -2.68
C PRO A 108 -7.15 5.62 -2.37
N ASP A 109 -8.37 5.60 -2.88
CA ASP A 109 -9.47 6.46 -2.46
C ASP A 109 -10.55 5.55 -1.86
N VAL A 110 -10.90 5.81 -0.60
CA VAL A 110 -11.70 4.89 0.24
C VAL A 110 -13.07 5.49 0.48
N TYR A 111 -14.09 4.73 0.10
CA TYR A 111 -15.49 5.10 0.21
C TYR A 111 -16.16 4.18 1.22
N GLU A 112 -16.79 4.75 2.24
CA GLU A 112 -17.54 3.99 3.24
C GLU A 112 -19.04 4.24 3.07
N ALA A 113 -19.82 3.16 2.99
CA ALA A 113 -21.26 3.19 2.88
C ALA A 113 -21.93 2.31 3.96
N GLY A 114 -23.12 2.74 4.39
CA GLY A 114 -23.92 2.06 5.40
C GLY A 114 -23.68 2.54 6.84
N PRO A 115 -24.49 2.06 7.82
CA PRO A 115 -24.26 2.37 9.22
C PRO A 115 -22.91 1.82 9.65
N GLU A 116 -22.10 2.63 10.34
CA GLU A 116 -20.75 2.24 10.82
C GLU A 116 -19.75 1.83 9.72
N GLY A 117 -19.93 2.24 8.46
CA GLY A 117 -18.95 1.97 7.40
C GLY A 117 -18.85 0.49 7.00
N VAL A 118 -19.93 -0.28 7.20
CA VAL A 118 -19.98 -1.73 6.96
C VAL A 118 -19.62 -2.14 5.52
N GLN A 119 -19.79 -1.25 4.54
CA GLN A 119 -19.35 -1.50 3.17
C GLN A 119 -18.25 -0.51 2.79
N VAL A 120 -17.02 -1.01 2.75
CA VAL A 120 -15.87 -0.22 2.30
C VAL A 120 -15.54 -0.56 0.86
N GLU A 121 -15.54 0.43 -0.02
CA GLU A 121 -15.12 0.32 -1.41
C GLU A 121 -13.84 1.11 -1.62
N VAL A 122 -12.94 0.60 -2.47
CA VAL A 122 -11.63 1.21 -2.70
C VAL A 122 -11.40 1.40 -4.18
N VAL A 123 -11.06 2.62 -4.58
CA VAL A 123 -10.62 2.94 -5.94
C VAL A 123 -9.13 3.27 -5.90
N TRP A 124 -8.32 2.47 -6.57
CA TRP A 124 -6.89 2.75 -6.73
C TRP A 124 -6.68 3.64 -7.94
N HIS A 125 -6.24 4.87 -7.73
CA HIS A 125 -5.87 5.78 -8.79
C HIS A 125 -4.44 5.52 -9.25
N VAL A 126 -4.26 5.17 -10.52
CA VAL A 126 -2.95 5.02 -11.15
C VAL A 126 -2.45 6.39 -11.59
N LEU A 127 -1.31 6.81 -11.06
CA LEU A 127 -0.65 8.07 -11.40
C LEU A 127 0.77 7.79 -11.91
N PRO A 128 1.33 8.66 -12.78
CA PRO A 128 2.74 8.57 -13.13
C PRO A 128 3.61 8.78 -11.88
N VAL A 129 4.70 8.02 -11.77
CA VAL A 129 5.76 8.23 -10.79
C VAL A 129 7.11 8.28 -11.47
N ARG A 130 8.11 8.87 -10.81
CA ARG A 130 9.49 8.82 -11.33
C ARG A 130 10.09 7.45 -11.03
N GLU A 131 10.63 6.81 -12.07
CA GLU A 131 11.56 5.70 -11.92
C GLU A 131 12.92 6.23 -11.46
N ALA A 132 12.98 6.62 -10.20
CA ALA A 132 14.21 7.01 -9.52
C ALA A 132 14.37 6.10 -8.29
N PRO A 133 15.62 5.85 -7.85
CA PRO A 133 15.83 5.28 -6.52
C PRO A 133 14.99 6.09 -5.52
N PRO A 134 14.18 5.43 -4.67
CA PRO A 134 13.31 6.16 -3.78
C PRO A 134 14.17 7.07 -2.91
N ALA A 135 13.79 8.36 -2.85
CA ALA A 135 14.56 9.34 -2.11
C ALA A 135 14.61 8.91 -0.64
N ASP A 136 15.83 8.75 -0.13
CA ASP A 136 16.13 8.58 1.29
C ASP A 136 15.39 7.44 1.99
N VAL A 137 15.22 6.28 1.34
CA VAL A 137 14.80 5.07 2.08
C VAL A 137 15.99 4.60 2.92
N PRO A 138 15.83 4.43 4.24
CA PRO A 138 16.89 3.88 5.06
C PRO A 138 17.34 2.53 4.48
N SER A 139 18.63 2.28 4.58
CA SER A 139 19.19 0.95 4.30
C SER A 139 18.44 -0.11 5.11
N LEU A 140 18.45 -1.37 4.64
CA LEU A 140 17.85 -2.48 5.38
C LEU A 140 18.34 -2.53 6.84
N SER A 141 19.63 -2.27 7.07
CA SER A 141 20.21 -2.19 8.41
C SER A 141 19.63 -1.06 9.27
N GLU A 142 19.30 0.07 8.67
CA GLU A 142 18.65 1.18 9.39
C GLU A 142 17.20 0.84 9.71
N ALA A 143 16.48 0.23 8.76
CA ALA A 143 15.12 -0.24 8.98
C ALA A 143 15.04 -1.34 10.06
N GLU A 144 15.97 -2.30 10.06
CA GLU A 144 16.06 -3.34 11.10
C GLU A 144 16.34 -2.74 12.48
N ARG A 145 17.22 -1.74 12.55
CA ARG A 145 17.52 -1.01 13.79
C ARG A 145 16.30 -0.26 14.30
N GLU A 146 15.60 0.48 13.44
CA GLU A 146 14.37 1.20 13.82
C GLU A 146 13.27 0.24 14.28
N LEU A 147 13.08 -0.89 13.61
CA LEU A 147 12.12 -1.92 14.02
C LEU A 147 12.47 -2.51 15.39
N ALA A 148 13.75 -2.85 15.61
CA ALA A 148 14.20 -3.38 16.90
C ALA A 148 13.99 -2.36 18.03
N GLU A 149 14.21 -1.08 17.75
CA GLU A 149 14.03 0.01 18.70
C GLU A 149 12.54 0.21 19.04
N ALA A 150 11.66 0.24 18.04
CA ALA A 150 10.22 0.33 18.22
C ALA A 150 9.65 -0.88 19.00
N LEU A 151 10.13 -2.10 18.73
CA LEU A 151 9.73 -3.30 19.46
C LEU A 151 10.14 -3.24 20.94
N ARG A 152 11.34 -2.73 21.24
CA ARG A 152 11.81 -2.54 22.61
C ARG A 152 10.93 -1.53 23.34
N GLU A 153 10.66 -0.38 22.74
CA GLU A 153 9.79 0.65 23.33
C GLU A 153 8.36 0.15 23.58
N ALA A 154 7.79 -0.58 22.62
CA ALA A 154 6.47 -1.19 22.78
C ALA A 154 6.45 -2.20 23.95
N THR A 155 7.49 -3.02 24.09
CA THR A 155 7.63 -3.99 25.19
C THR A 155 7.75 -3.29 26.54
N GLU A 156 8.51 -2.20 26.62
CA GLU A 156 8.64 -1.38 27.84
C GLU A 156 7.31 -0.71 28.21
N ALA A 157 6.57 -0.20 27.22
CA ALA A 157 5.24 0.35 27.43
C ALA A 157 4.25 -0.69 27.96
N LEU A 158 4.21 -1.88 27.34
CA LEU A 158 3.35 -2.99 27.78
C LEU A 158 3.69 -3.46 29.19
N THR A 159 4.98 -3.61 29.50
CA THR A 159 5.44 -4.01 30.84
C THR A 159 5.01 -3.00 31.90
N ARG A 160 5.12 -1.69 31.62
CA ARG A 160 4.67 -0.64 32.56
C ARG A 160 3.16 -0.69 32.80
N LEU A 161 2.36 -0.97 31.77
CA LEU A 161 0.91 -1.11 31.89
C LEU A 161 0.53 -2.35 32.71
N ASP A 162 1.23 -3.47 32.52
CA ASP A 162 0.99 -4.71 33.27
C ASP A 162 1.31 -4.57 34.78
N VAL A 163 2.36 -3.81 35.11
CA VAL A 163 2.70 -3.44 36.50
C VAL A 163 1.66 -2.49 37.12
N ALA A 164 1.04 -1.62 36.33
CA ALA A 164 0.01 -0.70 36.81
C ALA A 164 -1.36 -1.36 37.04
N GLY A 165 -1.65 -2.50 36.39
CA GLY A 165 -2.90 -3.25 36.55
C GLY A 165 -2.87 -4.35 37.62
N SER A 166 -1.70 -4.64 38.20
CA SER A 166 -1.47 -5.73 39.16
C SER A 166 -1.42 -5.27 40.63
N GLY A 167 -1.93 -4.06 40.93
CA GLY A 167 -2.04 -3.47 42.27
C GLY A 167 -3.46 -3.22 42.74
#